data_AF-A0A0G4H4X2-F1
#
_entry.id   AF-A0A0G4H4X2-F1
#
_cell.length_a   1.000
_cell.length_b   1.000
_cell.length_c   1.000
_cell.angle_alpha   90.00
_cell.angle_beta   90.00
_cell.angle_gamma   90.00
#
_symmetry.space_group_name_H-M   'P 1'
#
loop_
_entity.id
_entity.type
_entity.pdbx_description
1 polymer ?
#
loop_
_entity_poly.entity_id
_entity_poly.type
_entity_poly.pdbx_seq_one_letter_code
_entity_poly.pdbx_strand_id
1 'polypeptide(L)'
;MTASLLLRGQARTPSWPLFVPLSEGLSVTAMQPTGATPSSQPLPSSVPSLLGMAIGRAADMAMSPHAARRATLLSLIAKSSNSHPHKVDMMLQLVKQHVEAVMSRLSVQDVLDFDIGDLEGGLKVAYVLAAGSGDEWRAMGHFIRLAAICRLTPNAALPLRLSAHSWEMATFHELPLAMAIYRLFGHLLNNNGRLFGHLLNNNGTSLALWLSDRRYGGYRIGHRSFRVVPFGDLPVGHRYARGYKRTDPAVRFANSGDHELFPAFSALLLHDILCWWNYNVVLIAPIGHGDSRRDRLLTEGIPEDLGIAVDHRYDQGNLNAADASDHRRVIASGFRPGETAVAHLTVGPHAMHLWTAEAPVDDPSQPLAQRFPMSMPLWCGVLRHFDLETDVISGGTLVGVGLGWWPPIG
;
A
#
# COMPACT_ATOMS: atom_id res chain seq x y z
N MET A 1 -35.82 -48.77 -3.29
CA MET A 1 -36.32 -47.70 -4.19
C MET A 1 -36.27 -46.41 -3.41
N THR A 2 -35.20 -45.63 -3.55
CA THR A 2 -35.02 -44.36 -2.84
C THR A 2 -34.26 -43.44 -3.78
N ALA A 3 -34.92 -42.36 -4.20
CA ALA A 3 -34.45 -41.43 -5.22
C ALA A 3 -33.55 -40.36 -4.61
N SER A 4 -32.35 -40.19 -5.16
CA SER A 4 -31.46 -39.07 -4.88
C SER A 4 -31.73 -37.93 -5.86
N LEU A 5 -32.14 -36.78 -5.34
CA LEU A 5 -32.26 -35.51 -6.06
C LEU A 5 -30.88 -34.83 -6.16
N LEU A 6 -30.32 -34.84 -7.37
CA LEU A 6 -29.14 -34.06 -7.76
C LEU A 6 -29.58 -32.66 -8.20
N LEU A 7 -29.49 -31.68 -7.31
CA LEU A 7 -29.60 -30.26 -7.65
C LEU A 7 -28.27 -29.79 -8.27
N ARG A 8 -28.24 -29.69 -9.61
CA ARG A 8 -27.20 -28.96 -10.34
C ARG A 8 -27.39 -27.46 -10.11
N GLY A 9 -26.55 -26.88 -9.25
CA GLY A 9 -26.37 -25.43 -9.17
C GLY A 9 -25.62 -24.92 -10.41
N GLN A 10 -26.30 -24.16 -11.26
CA GLN A 10 -25.64 -23.34 -12.28
C GLN A 10 -24.79 -22.28 -11.58
N ALA A 11 -23.48 -22.40 -11.69
CA ALA A 11 -22.55 -21.34 -11.32
C ALA A 11 -22.79 -20.13 -12.25
N ARG A 12 -23.39 -19.06 -11.71
CA ARG A 12 -23.42 -17.76 -12.36
C ARG A 12 -21.98 -17.26 -12.48
N THR A 13 -21.56 -17.02 -13.73
CA THR A 13 -20.32 -16.33 -14.05
C THR A 13 -20.35 -14.91 -13.47
N PRO A 14 -19.31 -14.45 -12.75
CA PRO A 14 -19.20 -13.03 -12.41
C PRO A 14 -18.91 -12.25 -13.69
N SER A 15 -19.92 -11.56 -14.22
CA SER A 15 -19.74 -10.51 -15.21
C SER A 15 -19.10 -9.31 -14.50
N TRP A 16 -17.79 -9.14 -14.66
CA TRP A 16 -17.17 -7.86 -14.40
C TRP A 16 -17.76 -6.84 -15.39
N PRO A 17 -18.11 -5.63 -14.94
CA PRO A 17 -18.53 -4.59 -15.86
C PRO A 17 -17.36 -4.27 -16.78
N LEU A 18 -17.54 -4.54 -18.08
CA LEU A 18 -16.85 -3.81 -19.13
C LEU A 18 -17.07 -2.32 -18.84
N PHE A 19 -16.06 -1.64 -18.28
CA PHE A 19 -16.10 -0.21 -17.96
C PHE A 19 -17.40 0.26 -17.29
N VAL A 20 -17.41 0.33 -15.96
CA VAL A 20 -18.45 1.09 -15.24
C VAL A 20 -18.35 2.55 -15.69
N PRO A 21 -19.40 3.15 -16.28
CA PRO A 21 -19.47 4.61 -16.33
C PRO A 21 -19.58 5.10 -14.88
N LEU A 22 -18.74 6.07 -14.54
CA LEU A 22 -18.70 6.79 -13.27
C LEU A 22 -20.06 6.83 -12.57
N SER A 23 -20.09 6.34 -11.33
CA SER A 23 -21.24 6.42 -10.44
C SER A 23 -21.72 7.87 -10.27
N GLU A 24 -22.95 8.15 -10.69
CA GLU A 24 -23.70 9.33 -10.22
C GLU A 24 -23.99 9.14 -8.73
N GLY A 25 -23.47 10.06 -7.91
CA GLY A 25 -23.76 10.11 -6.49
C GLY A 25 -25.20 10.56 -6.26
N LEU A 26 -25.98 9.74 -5.56
CA LEU A 26 -27.22 10.20 -4.92
C LEU A 26 -26.84 11.18 -3.80
N SER A 27 -27.08 12.47 -4.04
CA SER A 27 -26.97 13.52 -3.02
C SER A 27 -28.01 13.30 -1.93
N VAL A 28 -27.54 12.96 -0.74
CA VAL A 28 -28.31 13.15 0.50
C VAL A 28 -28.05 14.58 0.96
N THR A 29 -29.11 15.38 0.98
CA THR A 29 -29.11 16.76 1.45
C THR A 29 -28.82 16.80 2.95
N ALA A 30 -27.60 17.18 3.33
CA ALA A 30 -27.23 17.48 4.70
C ALA A 30 -26.86 18.98 4.80
N MET A 31 -27.43 19.68 5.78
CA MET A 31 -27.17 21.09 6.04
C MET A 31 -25.69 21.32 6.37
N GLN A 32 -25.12 22.34 5.74
CA GLN A 32 -23.70 22.69 5.78
C GLN A 32 -23.49 23.92 6.71
N PRO A 33 -22.53 23.91 7.65
CA PRO A 33 -22.04 25.12 8.30
C PRO A 33 -20.97 25.80 7.43
N THR A 34 -21.00 27.13 7.42
CA THR A 34 -20.20 28.03 6.59
C THR A 34 -18.78 28.19 7.12
N GLY A 35 -17.77 27.81 6.32
CA GLY A 35 -16.35 28.09 6.55
C GLY A 35 -15.54 27.68 5.32
N ALA A 36 -15.37 28.62 4.38
CA ALA A 36 -14.82 28.34 3.05
C ALA A 36 -13.29 28.45 3.01
N THR A 37 -12.62 27.30 2.95
CA THR A 37 -11.25 27.15 2.43
C THR A 37 -11.31 27.12 0.90
N PRO A 38 -10.35 27.71 0.15
CA PRO A 38 -10.37 27.70 -1.31
C PRO A 38 -10.43 26.26 -1.84
N SER A 39 -11.55 25.95 -2.49
CA SER A 39 -11.84 24.65 -3.06
C SER A 39 -10.92 24.39 -4.25
N SER A 40 -10.07 23.38 -4.14
CA SER A 40 -9.29 22.82 -5.24
C SER A 40 -10.27 22.27 -6.28
N GLN A 41 -10.59 23.08 -7.29
CA GLN A 41 -11.47 22.69 -8.38
C GLN A 41 -10.83 21.49 -9.11
N PRO A 42 -11.52 20.34 -9.23
CA PRO A 42 -10.94 19.16 -9.86
C PRO A 42 -10.62 19.48 -11.32
N LEU A 43 -9.36 19.27 -11.70
CA LEU A 43 -8.92 19.40 -13.09
C LEU A 43 -9.85 18.56 -13.99
N PRO A 44 -10.34 19.11 -15.11
CA PRO A 44 -11.22 18.37 -16.01
C PRO A 44 -10.55 17.07 -16.43
N SER A 45 -11.28 15.97 -16.30
CA SER A 45 -10.80 14.65 -16.69
C SER A 45 -10.42 14.66 -18.16
N SER A 46 -9.12 14.54 -18.45
CA SER A 46 -8.60 14.43 -19.81
C SER A 46 -9.29 13.25 -20.51
N VAL A 47 -10.03 13.52 -21.57
CA VAL A 47 -10.66 12.49 -22.42
C VAL A 47 -9.55 11.53 -22.90
N PRO A 48 -9.71 10.21 -22.73
CA PRO A 48 -8.72 9.25 -23.18
C PRO A 48 -8.47 9.39 -24.69
N SER A 49 -7.20 9.41 -25.09
CA SER A 49 -6.86 9.41 -26.51
C SER A 49 -7.36 8.12 -27.18
N LEU A 50 -7.69 8.19 -28.48
CA LEU A 50 -8.10 7.02 -29.26
C LEU A 50 -7.06 5.88 -29.17
N LEU A 51 -5.78 6.26 -29.16
CA LEU A 51 -4.68 5.32 -28.95
C LEU A 51 -4.75 4.64 -27.58
N GLY A 52 -4.97 5.40 -26.50
CA GLY A 52 -5.13 4.85 -25.15
C GLY A 52 -6.30 3.86 -25.05
N MET A 53 -7.42 4.16 -25.70
CA MET A 53 -8.57 3.24 -25.77
C MET A 53 -8.24 1.95 -26.52
N ALA A 54 -7.50 2.04 -27.63
CA ALA A 54 -7.09 0.86 -28.40
C ALA A 54 -6.11 -0.02 -27.60
N ILE A 55 -5.13 0.59 -26.93
CA ILE A 55 -4.20 -0.10 -26.02
C ILE A 55 -4.97 -0.77 -24.89
N GLY A 56 -5.89 -0.06 -24.23
CA GLY A 56 -6.71 -0.62 -23.15
C GLY A 56 -7.50 -1.86 -23.57
N ARG A 57 -8.16 -1.83 -24.74
CA ARG A 57 -8.88 -3.01 -25.26
C ARG A 57 -7.95 -4.19 -25.56
N ALA A 58 -6.78 -3.93 -26.13
CA ALA A 58 -5.80 -4.98 -26.40
C ALA A 58 -5.21 -5.55 -25.10
N ALA A 59 -4.98 -4.70 -24.09
CA ALA A 59 -4.54 -5.05 -22.75
C ALA A 59 -5.57 -5.96 -22.04
N ASP A 60 -6.86 -5.61 -22.12
CA ASP A 60 -7.96 -6.46 -21.64
C ASP A 60 -8.00 -7.83 -22.32
N MET A 61 -7.72 -7.89 -23.62
CA MET A 61 -7.63 -9.16 -24.34
C MET A 61 -6.42 -9.99 -23.88
N ALA A 62 -5.28 -9.35 -23.61
CA ALA A 62 -4.06 -10.01 -23.13
C ALA A 62 -4.26 -10.61 -21.73
N MET A 63 -4.98 -9.91 -20.85
CA MET A 63 -5.21 -10.31 -19.45
C MET A 63 -6.55 -11.02 -19.20
N SER A 64 -7.32 -11.26 -20.27
CA SER A 64 -8.61 -11.93 -20.21
C SER A 64 -8.48 -13.33 -19.60
N PRO A 65 -9.38 -13.76 -18.69
CA PRO A 65 -9.37 -15.13 -18.16
C PRO A 65 -9.72 -16.17 -19.25
N HIS A 66 -10.44 -15.75 -20.30
CA HIS A 66 -10.82 -16.62 -21.41
C HIS A 66 -9.65 -16.84 -22.38
N ALA A 67 -9.20 -18.10 -22.49
CA ALA A 67 -8.11 -18.51 -23.38
C ALA A 67 -8.36 -18.14 -24.85
N ALA A 68 -9.62 -18.23 -25.32
CA ALA A 68 -9.98 -17.88 -26.69
C ALA A 68 -9.66 -16.41 -27.04
N ARG A 69 -9.98 -15.46 -26.14
CA ARG A 69 -9.70 -14.03 -26.37
C ARG A 69 -8.20 -13.76 -26.45
N ARG A 70 -7.41 -14.39 -25.57
CA ARG A 70 -5.95 -14.31 -25.61
C ARG A 70 -5.41 -14.89 -26.91
N ALA A 71 -5.87 -16.08 -27.31
CA ALA A 71 -5.48 -16.71 -28.57
C ALA A 71 -5.80 -15.85 -29.79
N THR A 72 -6.95 -15.16 -29.80
CA THR A 72 -7.29 -14.19 -30.85
C THR A 72 -6.28 -13.05 -30.91
N LEU A 73 -5.92 -12.44 -29.77
CA LEU A 73 -4.90 -11.38 -29.73
C LEU A 73 -3.55 -11.90 -30.24
N LEU A 74 -3.09 -13.04 -29.76
CA LEU A 74 -1.82 -13.65 -30.17
C LEU A 74 -1.80 -13.98 -31.67
N SER A 75 -2.91 -14.46 -32.21
CA SER A 75 -3.05 -14.70 -33.66
C SER A 75 -2.95 -13.40 -34.46
N LEU A 76 -3.54 -12.30 -33.98
CA LEU A 76 -3.43 -10.99 -34.61
C LEU A 76 -2.00 -10.44 -34.55
N ILE A 77 -1.31 -10.62 -33.43
CA ILE A 77 0.10 -10.25 -33.28
C ILE A 77 0.95 -11.06 -34.25
N ALA A 78 0.84 -12.40 -34.25
CA ALA A 78 1.60 -13.27 -35.13
C ALA A 78 1.35 -12.98 -36.62
N LYS A 79 0.09 -12.75 -37.01
CA LYS A 79 -0.27 -12.35 -38.38
C LYS A 79 0.37 -11.01 -38.75
N SER A 80 0.40 -10.05 -37.82
CA SER A 80 1.04 -8.75 -38.04
C SER A 80 2.55 -8.87 -38.12
N SER A 81 3.18 -9.68 -37.27
CA SER A 81 4.63 -9.94 -37.30
C SER A 81 5.07 -10.56 -38.63
N ASN A 82 4.29 -11.51 -39.17
CA ASN A 82 4.61 -12.19 -40.43
C ASN A 82 4.39 -11.30 -41.66
N SER A 83 3.41 -10.39 -41.62
CA SER A 83 3.06 -9.57 -42.77
C SER A 83 3.73 -8.19 -42.77
N HIS A 84 3.93 -7.59 -41.59
CA HIS A 84 4.37 -6.21 -41.40
C HIS A 84 5.18 -6.07 -40.09
N PRO A 85 6.41 -6.61 -40.01
CA PRO A 85 7.20 -6.62 -38.77
C PRO A 85 7.41 -5.21 -38.17
N HIS A 86 7.71 -4.21 -39.01
CA HIS A 86 7.85 -2.80 -38.60
C HIS A 86 6.61 -2.23 -37.89
N LYS A 87 5.42 -2.74 -38.21
CA LYS A 87 4.17 -2.31 -37.57
C LYS A 87 4.07 -2.82 -36.14
N VAL A 88 4.59 -4.02 -35.86
CA VAL A 88 4.63 -4.59 -34.51
C VAL A 88 5.60 -3.81 -33.63
N ASP A 89 6.78 -3.47 -34.15
CA ASP A 89 7.75 -2.64 -33.44
C ASP A 89 7.19 -1.25 -33.12
N MET A 90 6.49 -0.63 -34.08
CA MET A 90 5.80 0.64 -33.86
C MET A 90 4.71 0.52 -32.79
N MET A 91 3.89 -0.54 -32.82
CA MET A 91 2.87 -0.76 -31.78
C MET A 91 3.51 -0.97 -30.40
N LEU A 92 4.60 -1.73 -30.33
CA LEU A 92 5.35 -1.93 -29.09
C LEU A 92 5.89 -0.62 -28.55
N GLN A 93 6.45 0.24 -29.40
CA GLN A 93 6.94 1.55 -29.01
C GLN A 93 5.83 2.46 -28.46
N LEU A 94 4.65 2.45 -29.09
CA LEU A 94 3.47 3.19 -28.61
C LEU A 94 2.99 2.68 -27.25
N VAL A 95 3.04 1.36 -27.03
CA VAL A 95 2.70 0.75 -25.74
C VAL A 95 3.72 1.14 -24.66
N LYS A 96 5.03 1.14 -24.96
CA LYS A 96 6.08 1.60 -24.03
C LYS A 96 5.88 3.06 -23.61
N GLN A 97 5.64 3.95 -24.58
CA GLN A 97 5.34 5.36 -24.31
C GLN A 97 4.08 5.53 -23.45
N HIS A 98 3.05 4.72 -23.69
CA HIS A 98 1.84 4.73 -22.88
C HIS A 98 2.13 4.29 -21.44
N VAL A 99 2.89 3.21 -21.25
CA VAL A 99 3.31 2.71 -19.93
C VAL A 99 4.10 3.77 -19.17
N GLU A 100 5.10 4.40 -19.80
CA GLU A 100 5.89 5.48 -19.19
C GLU A 100 5.02 6.66 -18.76
N ALA A 101 4.09 7.10 -19.62
CA ALA A 101 3.15 8.17 -19.31
C ALA A 101 2.25 7.83 -18.11
N VAL A 102 1.76 6.58 -18.04
CA VAL A 102 0.94 6.11 -16.92
C VAL A 102 1.75 6.02 -15.63
N MET A 103 2.99 5.48 -15.68
CA MET A 103 3.88 5.41 -14.52
C MET A 103 4.18 6.81 -13.95
N SER A 104 4.47 7.77 -14.83
CA SER A 104 4.70 9.18 -14.44
C SER A 104 3.48 9.76 -13.71
N ARG A 105 2.28 9.56 -14.24
CA ARG A 105 1.03 10.00 -13.61
C ARG A 105 0.78 9.33 -12.25
N LEU A 106 1.17 8.07 -12.11
CA LEU A 106 1.06 7.30 -10.86
C LEU A 106 2.19 7.63 -9.87
N SER A 107 3.21 8.38 -10.29
CA SER A 107 4.39 8.70 -9.47
C SER A 107 5.09 7.45 -8.95
N VAL A 108 5.37 6.49 -9.84
CA VAL A 108 6.06 5.22 -9.51
C VAL A 108 7.31 4.96 -10.36
N GLN A 109 7.68 5.88 -11.25
CA GLN A 109 8.80 5.73 -12.18
C GLN A 109 10.19 5.72 -11.52
N ASP A 110 10.30 6.26 -10.31
CA ASP A 110 11.54 6.22 -9.51
C ASP A 110 11.72 4.90 -8.75
N VAL A 111 10.65 4.09 -8.63
CA VAL A 111 10.64 2.88 -7.80
C VAL A 111 10.35 1.61 -8.57
N LEU A 112 9.77 1.71 -9.76
CA LEU A 112 9.39 0.58 -10.60
C LEU A 112 9.86 0.78 -12.03
N ASP A 113 10.31 -0.31 -12.64
CA ASP A 113 10.66 -0.41 -14.05
C ASP A 113 10.12 -1.74 -14.59
N PHE A 114 9.69 -1.76 -15.84
CA PHE A 114 9.10 -2.93 -16.47
C PHE A 114 9.95 -3.40 -17.64
N ASP A 115 10.40 -4.66 -17.57
CA ASP A 115 11.08 -5.31 -18.68
C ASP A 115 10.04 -5.73 -19.74
N ILE A 116 9.86 -4.85 -20.74
CA ILE A 116 8.93 -5.03 -21.85
C ILE A 116 9.71 -5.52 -23.08
N GLY A 117 9.84 -6.85 -23.17
CA GLY A 117 10.52 -7.53 -24.28
C GLY A 117 9.68 -7.69 -25.55
N ASP A 118 8.35 -7.74 -25.45
CA ASP A 118 7.45 -7.93 -26.59
C ASP A 118 6.11 -7.20 -26.41
N LEU A 119 5.29 -7.21 -27.47
CA LEU A 119 4.00 -6.53 -27.49
C LEU A 119 2.98 -7.13 -26.52
N GLU A 120 2.98 -8.44 -26.29
CA GLU A 120 2.07 -9.06 -25.31
C GLU A 120 2.44 -8.63 -23.89
N GLY A 121 3.72 -8.69 -23.54
CA GLY A 121 4.26 -8.23 -22.26
C GLY A 121 3.95 -6.76 -22.01
N GLY A 122 4.14 -5.90 -23.02
CA GLY A 122 3.79 -4.49 -22.93
C GLY A 122 2.29 -4.26 -22.67
N LEU A 123 1.42 -5.01 -23.35
CA LEU A 123 -0.02 -4.96 -23.14
C LEU A 123 -0.44 -5.46 -21.75
N LYS A 124 0.23 -6.49 -21.22
CA LYS A 124 0.03 -6.94 -19.83
C LYS A 124 0.39 -5.83 -18.85
N VAL A 125 1.54 -5.17 -19.02
CA VAL A 125 1.96 -4.05 -18.17
C VAL A 125 0.95 -2.91 -18.21
N ALA A 126 0.52 -2.52 -19.42
CA ALA A 126 -0.50 -1.50 -19.60
C ALA A 126 -1.81 -1.85 -18.86
N TYR A 127 -2.25 -3.11 -18.89
CA TYR A 127 -3.44 -3.55 -18.14
C TYR A 127 -3.25 -3.41 -16.63
N VAL A 128 -2.14 -3.91 -16.06
CA VAL A 128 -1.93 -3.87 -14.60
C VAL A 128 -1.83 -2.43 -14.10
N LEU A 129 -1.16 -1.56 -14.86
CA LEU A 129 -1.11 -0.13 -14.56
C LEU A 129 -2.47 0.55 -14.67
N ALA A 130 -3.30 0.18 -15.66
CA ALA A 130 -4.64 0.72 -15.83
C ALA A 130 -5.66 0.19 -14.82
N ALA A 131 -5.50 -1.06 -14.35
CA ALA A 131 -6.37 -1.67 -13.37
C ALA A 131 -6.27 -0.99 -11.99
N GLY A 132 -5.07 -0.54 -11.61
CA GLY A 132 -4.85 0.26 -10.40
C GLY A 132 -5.44 1.66 -10.56
N SER A 133 -6.44 1.99 -9.75
CA SER A 133 -7.23 3.22 -9.84
C SER A 133 -6.47 4.50 -9.43
N GLY A 134 -5.14 4.40 -9.26
CA GLY A 134 -4.27 5.44 -8.75
C GLY A 134 -3.80 5.12 -7.34
N ASP A 135 -4.74 4.97 -6.41
CA ASP A 135 -4.44 4.83 -4.99
C ASP A 135 -3.65 3.55 -4.67
N GLU A 136 -3.97 2.42 -5.31
CA GLU A 136 -3.23 1.18 -5.08
C GLU A 136 -1.76 1.33 -5.48
N TRP A 137 -1.50 1.85 -6.69
CA TRP A 137 -0.13 2.07 -7.17
C TRP A 137 0.61 3.13 -6.36
N ARG A 138 -0.07 4.20 -5.97
CA ARG A 138 0.51 5.22 -5.08
C ARG A 138 0.94 4.62 -3.75
N ALA A 139 0.06 3.83 -3.11
CA ALA A 139 0.38 3.17 -1.86
C ALA A 139 1.53 2.15 -1.99
N MET A 140 1.58 1.40 -3.10
CA MET A 140 2.69 0.48 -3.39
C MET A 140 4.00 1.24 -3.64
N GLY A 141 3.94 2.39 -4.31
CA GLY A 141 5.10 3.27 -4.47
C GLY A 141 5.63 3.77 -3.12
N HIS A 142 4.75 4.25 -2.24
CA HIS A 142 5.11 4.64 -0.87
C HIS A 142 5.77 3.49 -0.11
N PHE A 143 5.19 2.30 -0.18
CA PHE A 143 5.75 1.10 0.45
C PHE A 143 7.13 0.73 -0.11
N ILE A 144 7.34 0.76 -1.44
CA ILE A 144 8.63 0.43 -2.05
C ILE A 144 9.72 1.43 -1.65
N ARG A 145 9.42 2.74 -1.59
CA ARG A 145 10.39 3.75 -1.12
C ARG A 145 10.81 3.50 0.31
N LEU A 146 9.84 3.28 1.20
CA LEU A 146 10.13 2.89 2.57
C LEU A 146 10.95 1.61 2.61
N ALA A 147 10.64 0.62 1.76
CA ALA A 147 11.33 -0.67 1.75
C ALA A 147 12.79 -0.52 1.35
N ALA A 148 13.07 0.36 0.39
CA ALA A 148 14.43 0.69 -0.04
C ALA A 148 15.23 1.39 1.07
N ILE A 149 14.66 2.42 1.72
CA ILE A 149 15.31 3.12 2.85
C ILE A 149 15.55 2.14 4.01
N CYS A 150 14.61 1.23 4.25
CA CYS A 150 14.71 0.16 5.22
C CYS A 150 15.49 -1.06 4.69
N ARG A 151 16.22 -0.95 3.59
CA ARG A 151 17.13 -2.00 3.08
C ARG A 151 16.49 -3.40 2.95
N LEU A 152 15.19 -3.45 2.67
CA LEU A 152 14.44 -4.69 2.39
C LEU A 152 14.61 -5.12 0.92
N THR A 153 15.35 -4.35 0.13
CA THR A 153 15.68 -4.59 -1.28
C THR A 153 17.19 -4.88 -1.47
N PRO A 154 17.84 -5.78 -0.72
CA PRO A 154 19.31 -5.86 -0.70
C PRO A 154 19.95 -6.25 -2.04
N ASN A 155 19.19 -6.87 -2.93
CA ASN A 155 19.66 -7.29 -4.25
C ASN A 155 19.10 -6.41 -5.38
N ALA A 156 18.33 -5.37 -5.06
CA ALA A 156 17.67 -4.53 -6.03
C ALA A 156 17.90 -3.06 -5.71
N ALA A 157 18.69 -2.39 -6.55
CA ALA A 157 18.65 -0.94 -6.63
C ALA A 157 17.27 -0.52 -7.14
N LEU A 158 16.77 0.64 -6.71
CA LEU A 158 15.61 1.24 -7.35
C LEU A 158 16.01 1.77 -8.73
N PRO A 159 15.12 1.69 -9.74
CA PRO A 159 13.78 1.09 -9.68
C PRO A 159 13.78 -0.45 -9.66
N LEU A 160 12.80 -1.07 -8.99
CA LEU A 160 12.60 -2.52 -9.02
C LEU A 160 12.15 -2.94 -10.42
N ARG A 161 12.92 -3.83 -11.04
CA ARG A 161 12.62 -4.36 -12.38
C ARG A 161 11.65 -5.53 -12.31
N LEU A 162 10.52 -5.39 -12.99
CA LEU A 162 9.47 -6.41 -13.09
C LEU A 162 9.36 -6.93 -14.52
N SER A 163 9.45 -8.24 -14.70
CA SER A 163 9.24 -8.89 -16.00
C SER A 163 7.78 -9.30 -16.16
N ALA A 164 7.16 -8.91 -17.28
CA ALA A 164 5.76 -9.27 -17.58
C ALA A 164 5.56 -10.76 -17.90
N HIS A 165 6.63 -11.48 -18.23
CA HIS A 165 6.58 -12.89 -18.63
C HIS A 165 6.27 -13.83 -17.46
N SER A 166 6.58 -13.43 -16.23
CA SER A 166 6.34 -14.25 -15.03
C SER A 166 4.95 -14.07 -14.42
N TRP A 167 4.10 -13.24 -15.01
CA TRP A 167 2.83 -12.88 -14.40
C TRP A 167 1.77 -13.97 -14.60
N GLU A 168 1.26 -14.49 -13.49
CA GLU A 168 0.13 -15.41 -13.49
C GLU A 168 -1.19 -14.63 -13.62
N MET A 169 -1.80 -14.66 -14.81
CA MET A 169 -3.02 -13.91 -15.10
C MET A 169 -4.17 -14.20 -14.12
N ALA A 170 -4.28 -15.46 -13.67
CA ALA A 170 -5.29 -15.90 -12.72
C ALA A 170 -5.21 -15.13 -11.38
N THR A 171 -4.00 -14.72 -10.97
CA THR A 171 -3.78 -13.99 -9.72
C THR A 171 -4.60 -12.69 -9.65
N PHE A 172 -4.73 -11.96 -10.76
CA PHE A 172 -5.48 -10.70 -10.81
C PHE A 172 -7.00 -10.88 -10.74
N HIS A 173 -7.49 -12.10 -10.99
CA HIS A 173 -8.91 -12.45 -10.88
C HIS A 173 -9.24 -13.10 -9.53
N GLU A 174 -8.24 -13.72 -8.88
CA GLU A 174 -8.40 -14.43 -7.62
C GLU A 174 -8.11 -13.56 -6.39
N LEU A 175 -7.22 -12.58 -6.52
CA LEU A 175 -6.82 -11.71 -5.42
C LEU A 175 -7.42 -10.30 -5.56
N PRO A 176 -7.67 -9.61 -4.43
CA PRO A 176 -7.81 -8.17 -4.44
C PRO A 176 -6.63 -7.49 -5.14
N LEU A 177 -6.91 -6.43 -5.89
CA LEU A 177 -5.93 -5.81 -6.79
C LEU A 177 -4.63 -5.38 -6.08
N ALA A 178 -4.72 -4.73 -4.92
CA ALA A 178 -3.55 -4.31 -4.14
C ALA A 178 -2.67 -5.51 -3.74
N MET A 179 -3.28 -6.65 -3.42
CA MET A 179 -2.57 -7.89 -3.12
C MET A 179 -1.95 -8.51 -4.38
N ALA A 180 -2.65 -8.47 -5.51
CA ALA A 180 -2.12 -8.93 -6.80
C ALA A 180 -0.91 -8.09 -7.24
N ILE A 181 -0.99 -6.76 -7.10
CA ILE A 181 0.12 -5.83 -7.37
C ILE A 181 1.30 -6.13 -6.44
N TYR A 182 1.07 -6.25 -5.13
CA TYR A 182 2.12 -6.58 -4.19
C TYR A 182 2.82 -7.91 -4.54
N ARG A 183 2.05 -8.92 -4.97
CA ARG A 183 2.60 -10.21 -5.38
C ARG A 183 3.59 -10.11 -6.55
N LEU A 184 3.49 -9.07 -7.40
CA LEU A 184 4.43 -8.84 -8.50
C LEU A 184 5.86 -8.56 -8.02
N PHE A 185 6.03 -7.87 -6.89
CA PHE A 185 7.35 -7.43 -6.43
C PHE A 185 7.72 -7.92 -5.03
N GLY A 186 6.77 -8.41 -4.22
CA GLY A 186 7.03 -8.83 -2.84
C GLY A 186 8.09 -9.92 -2.72
N HIS A 187 8.24 -10.77 -3.73
CA HIS A 187 9.29 -11.80 -3.79
C HIS A 187 10.70 -11.23 -3.99
N LEU A 188 10.83 -10.01 -4.51
CA LEU A 188 12.11 -9.28 -4.64
C LEU A 188 12.55 -8.66 -3.31
N LEU A 189 11.64 -8.64 -2.32
CA LEU A 189 11.89 -8.10 -1.00
C LEU A 189 12.28 -9.23 -0.05
N ASN A 190 13.27 -8.96 0.79
CA ASN A 190 13.64 -9.86 1.87
C ASN A 190 13.83 -9.07 3.16
N ASN A 191 13.64 -9.77 4.26
CA ASN A 191 14.07 -9.28 5.55
C ASN A 191 15.36 -10.00 5.91
N ASN A 192 16.47 -9.27 6.02
CA ASN A 192 17.81 -9.78 6.29
C ASN A 192 18.01 -10.34 7.73
N GLY A 193 16.96 -10.87 8.37
CA GLY A 193 17.05 -11.45 9.72
C GLY A 193 17.40 -10.44 10.82
N ARG A 194 17.33 -9.14 10.53
CA ARG A 194 17.63 -8.04 11.47
C ARG A 194 16.48 -7.74 12.44
N LEU A 195 15.40 -8.49 12.31
CA LEU A 195 14.19 -8.39 13.12
C LEU A 195 14.38 -9.18 14.41
N PHE A 196 14.36 -8.47 15.54
CA PHE A 196 14.51 -9.00 16.90
C PHE A 196 15.80 -9.78 17.11
N GLY A 197 16.82 -9.07 17.61
CA GLY A 197 18.23 -9.47 17.69
C GLY A 197 18.61 -10.79 18.37
N HIS A 198 17.71 -11.75 18.65
CA HIS A 198 18.11 -13.04 19.21
C HIS A 198 17.28 -14.28 18.84
N LEU A 199 16.14 -14.20 18.13
CA LEU A 199 15.23 -15.36 18.08
C LEU A 199 15.01 -16.04 16.74
N LEU A 200 15.46 -15.49 15.61
CA LEU A 200 15.25 -16.14 14.31
C LEU A 200 16.54 -16.15 13.49
N ASN A 201 17.34 -17.21 13.66
CA ASN A 201 18.51 -17.58 12.84
C ASN A 201 18.15 -17.93 11.36
N ASN A 202 17.03 -17.44 10.85
CA ASN A 202 16.55 -17.82 9.53
C ASN A 202 17.12 -16.85 8.49
N ASN A 203 17.96 -17.40 7.61
CA ASN A 203 18.37 -16.80 6.35
C ASN A 203 17.20 -16.03 5.72
N GLY A 204 17.41 -14.75 5.44
CA GLY A 204 16.53 -13.84 4.69
C GLY A 204 15.09 -14.32 4.48
N THR A 205 14.14 -13.93 5.34
CA THR A 205 12.74 -14.32 5.09
C THR A 205 12.22 -13.51 3.90
N SER A 206 11.90 -14.18 2.79
CA SER A 206 11.24 -13.55 1.65
C SER A 206 9.90 -12.95 2.08
N LEU A 207 9.62 -11.75 1.60
CA LEU A 207 8.33 -11.08 1.81
C LEU A 207 7.36 -11.34 0.66
N ALA A 208 7.55 -12.44 -0.09
CA ALA A 208 6.54 -12.89 -1.04
C ALA A 208 5.19 -13.12 -0.34
N LEU A 209 4.12 -12.79 -1.04
CA LEU A 209 2.76 -13.10 -0.61
C LEU A 209 2.46 -14.58 -0.88
N TRP A 210 2.13 -15.31 0.17
CA TRP A 210 1.77 -16.72 0.12
C TRP A 210 0.32 -16.93 0.54
N LEU A 211 -0.33 -17.92 -0.06
CA LEU A 211 -1.57 -18.47 0.46
C LEU A 211 -1.21 -19.37 1.66
N SER A 212 -1.82 -19.12 2.82
CA SER A 212 -1.68 -19.96 4.01
C SER A 212 -2.60 -21.19 3.92
N ASP A 213 -2.63 -22.04 4.95
CA ASP A 213 -3.51 -23.23 4.99
C ASP A 213 -4.94 -22.83 4.57
N ARG A 214 -5.40 -23.44 3.46
CA ARG A 214 -6.67 -23.17 2.79
C ARG A 214 -7.86 -23.26 3.75
N ARG A 215 -7.72 -24.01 4.86
CA ARG A 215 -8.77 -24.15 5.87
C ARG A 215 -9.24 -22.83 6.47
N TYR A 216 -8.40 -21.80 6.49
CA TYR A 216 -8.74 -20.51 7.11
C TYR A 216 -8.81 -19.34 6.13
N GLY A 217 -8.65 -19.58 4.82
CA GLY A 217 -8.63 -18.51 3.81
C GLY A 217 -7.55 -17.45 4.08
N GLY A 218 -6.47 -17.85 4.77
CA GLY A 218 -5.42 -16.95 5.22
C GLY A 218 -4.35 -16.71 4.17
N TYR A 219 -3.65 -15.61 4.33
CA TYR A 219 -2.49 -15.21 3.56
C TYR A 219 -1.32 -15.00 4.51
N ARG A 220 -0.10 -14.99 3.96
CA ARG A 220 1.12 -14.76 4.73
C ARG A 220 2.12 -13.93 3.95
N ILE A 221 2.77 -13.00 4.65
CA ILE A 221 3.96 -12.25 4.18
C ILE A 221 5.04 -12.42 5.23
N GLY A 222 6.20 -12.95 4.86
CA GLY A 222 7.27 -13.22 5.82
C GLY A 222 6.83 -14.23 6.91
N HIS A 223 6.73 -13.79 8.16
CA HIS A 223 6.21 -14.58 9.30
C HIS A 223 4.81 -14.12 9.76
N ARG A 224 4.22 -13.17 9.04
CA ARG A 224 2.99 -12.49 9.41
C ARG A 224 1.83 -13.09 8.64
N SER A 225 0.87 -13.68 9.37
CA SER A 225 -0.36 -14.23 8.78
C SER A 225 -1.49 -13.23 8.90
N PHE A 226 -2.33 -13.14 7.88
CA PHE A 226 -3.51 -12.28 7.88
C PHE A 226 -4.64 -12.90 7.06
N ARG A 227 -5.84 -12.33 7.17
CA ARG A 227 -6.97 -12.68 6.31
C ARG A 227 -7.64 -11.42 5.79
N VAL A 228 -8.23 -11.50 4.60
CA VAL A 228 -9.15 -10.46 4.11
C VAL A 228 -10.42 -10.52 4.93
N VAL A 229 -10.93 -9.36 5.35
CA VAL A 229 -12.22 -9.22 6.04
C VAL A 229 -13.23 -8.75 4.99
N PRO A 230 -14.15 -9.63 4.54
CA PRO A 230 -15.20 -9.25 3.61
C PRO A 230 -16.02 -8.07 4.12
N PHE A 231 -16.48 -7.21 3.20
CA PHE A 231 -17.34 -6.08 3.55
C PHE A 231 -18.58 -6.50 4.36
N GLY A 232 -19.19 -7.64 4.03
CA GLY A 232 -20.38 -8.16 4.72
C GLY A 232 -20.13 -8.66 6.14
N ASP A 233 -18.87 -8.88 6.51
CA ASP A 233 -18.49 -9.30 7.86
C ASP A 233 -18.28 -8.09 8.79
N LEU A 234 -18.14 -6.88 8.24
CA LEU A 234 -18.04 -5.65 9.02
C LEU A 234 -19.42 -5.28 9.59
N PRO A 235 -19.54 -5.02 10.91
CA PRO A 235 -20.79 -4.59 11.52
C PRO A 235 -21.36 -3.33 10.87
N VAL A 236 -22.68 -3.18 10.90
CA VAL A 236 -23.34 -1.96 10.42
C VAL A 236 -22.82 -0.76 11.24
N GLY A 237 -22.38 0.29 10.54
CA GLY A 237 -21.78 1.47 11.17
C GLY A 237 -20.31 1.31 11.55
N HIS A 238 -19.66 0.18 11.27
CA HIS A 238 -18.23 0.00 11.50
C HIS A 238 -17.43 1.04 10.71
N ARG A 239 -16.45 1.70 11.34
CA ARG A 239 -15.71 2.84 10.75
C ARG A 239 -15.04 2.50 9.41
N TYR A 240 -14.54 1.27 9.25
CA TYR A 240 -13.91 0.83 8.00
C TYR A 240 -14.90 0.50 6.88
N ALA A 241 -16.21 0.38 7.17
CA ALA A 241 -17.20 0.13 6.13
C ALA A 241 -17.35 1.33 5.18
N ARG A 242 -17.26 2.57 5.69
CA ARG A 242 -17.43 3.81 4.89
C ARG A 242 -16.37 3.96 3.80
N GLY A 243 -15.14 3.51 4.05
CA GLY A 243 -14.00 3.62 3.14
C GLY A 243 -13.60 2.31 2.48
N TYR A 244 -14.41 1.25 2.60
CA TYR A 244 -14.03 -0.08 2.15
C TYR A 244 -13.84 -0.12 0.63
N LYS A 245 -12.65 -0.52 0.17
CA LYS A 245 -12.34 -0.73 -1.24
C LYS A 245 -12.18 -2.21 -1.50
N ARG A 246 -12.91 -2.77 -2.48
CA ARG A 246 -12.73 -4.19 -2.86
C ARG A 246 -11.35 -4.47 -3.46
N THR A 247 -10.76 -3.46 -4.10
CA THR A 247 -9.41 -3.53 -4.69
C THR A 247 -8.31 -3.49 -3.63
N ASP A 248 -8.57 -2.88 -2.47
CA ASP A 248 -7.65 -2.80 -1.33
C ASP A 248 -8.43 -3.00 -0.01
N PRO A 249 -8.83 -4.24 0.29
CA PRO A 249 -9.84 -4.54 1.31
C PRO A 249 -9.26 -4.46 2.72
N ALA A 250 -10.16 -4.36 3.70
CA ALA A 250 -9.79 -4.51 5.09
C ALA A 250 -9.16 -5.88 5.34
N VAL A 251 -8.11 -5.91 6.17
CA VAL A 251 -7.39 -7.13 6.52
C VAL A 251 -7.25 -7.24 8.03
N ARG A 252 -7.29 -8.47 8.52
CA ARG A 252 -7.10 -8.80 9.92
C ARG A 252 -5.82 -9.59 10.08
N PHE A 253 -4.95 -9.10 10.96
CA PHE A 253 -3.79 -9.82 11.42
C PHE A 253 -4.22 -11.04 12.25
N ALA A 254 -3.62 -12.19 11.97
CA ALA A 254 -4.05 -13.49 12.47
C ALA A 254 -2.93 -14.26 13.20
N ASN A 255 -2.05 -13.55 13.90
CA ASN A 255 -1.05 -14.17 14.75
C ASN A 255 -1.59 -14.34 16.19
N SER A 256 -1.01 -15.29 16.93
CA SER A 256 -1.44 -15.67 18.28
C SER A 256 -1.24 -14.54 19.29
N GLY A 257 -2.27 -13.71 19.49
CA GLY A 257 -2.31 -12.63 20.49
C GLY A 257 -2.58 -11.24 19.91
N ASP A 258 -2.22 -11.04 18.64
CA ASP A 258 -2.37 -9.75 17.96
C ASP A 258 -3.55 -9.83 16.99
N HIS A 259 -4.64 -9.17 17.37
CA HIS A 259 -5.86 -9.12 16.57
C HIS A 259 -6.10 -7.73 15.99
N GLU A 260 -5.08 -7.22 15.32
CA GLU A 260 -5.14 -5.92 14.66
C GLU A 260 -5.98 -5.99 13.38
N LEU A 261 -6.89 -5.04 13.23
CA LEU A 261 -7.72 -4.83 12.06
C LEU A 261 -7.26 -3.57 11.34
N PHE A 262 -6.93 -3.73 10.07
CA PHE A 262 -6.53 -2.64 9.18
C PHE A 262 -7.66 -2.29 8.22
N PRO A 263 -7.85 -1.00 7.88
CA PRO A 263 -8.88 -0.58 6.93
C PRO A 263 -8.61 -1.05 5.50
N ALA A 264 -7.34 -1.34 5.18
CA ALA A 264 -6.85 -1.67 3.85
C ALA A 264 -5.63 -2.62 3.93
N PHE A 265 -5.36 -3.38 2.88
CA PHE A 265 -4.17 -4.22 2.78
C PHE A 265 -2.90 -3.37 2.65
N SER A 266 -2.97 -2.26 1.90
CA SER A 266 -1.86 -1.29 1.85
C SER A 266 -1.50 -0.71 3.21
N ALA A 267 -2.48 -0.47 4.09
CA ALA A 267 -2.24 0.00 5.46
C ALA A 267 -1.49 -1.05 6.30
N LEU A 268 -1.82 -2.34 6.14
CA LEU A 268 -1.05 -3.44 6.74
C LEU A 268 0.41 -3.41 6.27
N LEU A 269 0.66 -3.26 4.96
CA LEU A 269 2.03 -3.21 4.43
C LEU A 269 2.85 -2.04 5.01
N LEU A 270 2.24 -0.85 5.07
CA LEU A 270 2.88 0.34 5.65
C LEU A 270 3.06 0.24 7.16
N HIS A 271 2.19 -0.47 7.88
CA HIS A 271 2.42 -0.77 9.29
C HIS A 271 3.57 -1.77 9.46
N ASP A 272 3.51 -2.88 8.71
CA ASP A 272 4.44 -3.99 8.82
C ASP A 272 5.88 -3.55 8.55
N ILE A 273 6.09 -2.73 7.51
CA ILE A 273 7.43 -2.22 7.22
C ILE A 273 8.02 -1.41 8.37
N LEU A 274 7.18 -0.64 9.08
CA LEU A 274 7.62 0.15 10.21
C LEU A 274 7.91 -0.72 11.44
N CYS A 275 7.18 -1.83 11.60
CA CYS A 275 7.42 -2.82 12.65
C CYS A 275 8.62 -3.72 12.36
N TRP A 276 8.95 -3.92 11.08
CA TRP A 276 10.09 -4.74 10.66
C TRP A 276 11.43 -4.05 10.87
N TRP A 277 11.42 -2.74 11.03
CA TRP A 277 12.63 -2.00 11.30
C TRP A 277 12.72 -1.61 12.77
N ASN A 278 13.86 -1.91 13.39
CA ASN A 278 14.13 -1.50 14.76
C ASN A 278 14.58 -0.02 14.76
N TYR A 279 13.64 0.90 14.53
CA TYR A 279 13.92 2.32 14.65
C TYR A 279 14.20 2.70 16.09
N ASN A 280 14.98 3.76 16.27
CA ASN A 280 15.15 4.34 17.59
C ASN A 280 13.89 5.12 17.94
N VAL A 281 13.26 4.78 19.07
CA VAL A 281 12.36 5.72 19.73
C VAL A 281 13.23 6.90 20.13
N VAL A 282 12.92 8.07 19.61
CA VAL A 282 13.62 9.31 19.98
C VAL A 282 12.98 9.91 21.22
N LEU A 283 11.65 9.91 21.26
CA LEU A 283 10.87 10.61 22.26
C LEU A 283 9.55 9.88 22.54
N ILE A 284 9.16 9.87 23.82
CA ILE A 284 7.86 9.39 24.28
C ILE A 284 7.16 10.53 25.01
N ALA A 285 5.96 10.89 24.55
CA ALA A 285 5.12 11.90 25.20
C ALA A 285 3.86 11.26 25.77
N PRO A 286 3.64 11.33 27.11
CA PRO A 286 2.41 10.85 27.72
C PRO A 286 1.28 11.84 27.45
N ILE A 287 0.58 11.66 26.33
CA ILE A 287 -0.64 12.40 26.01
C ILE A 287 -1.83 11.53 26.41
N GLY A 288 -2.50 11.91 27.50
CA GLY A 288 -3.55 11.12 28.11
C GLY A 288 -4.79 10.96 27.24
N HIS A 289 -5.58 9.93 27.56
CA HIS A 289 -6.95 9.81 27.06
C HIS A 289 -7.77 11.04 27.47
N GLY A 290 -8.61 11.54 26.56
CA GLY A 290 -9.46 12.71 26.79
C GLY A 290 -8.86 14.03 26.30
N ASP A 291 -7.61 14.05 25.84
CA ASP A 291 -7.11 15.20 25.09
C ASP A 291 -7.76 15.25 23.70
N SER A 292 -8.64 16.23 23.50
CA SER A 292 -9.34 16.43 22.23
C SER A 292 -8.40 16.57 21.02
N ARG A 293 -7.18 17.10 21.20
CA ARG A 293 -6.19 17.25 20.11
C ARG A 293 -5.64 15.90 19.67
N ARG A 294 -5.40 15.00 20.64
CA ARG A 294 -5.01 13.61 20.36
C ARG A 294 -6.12 12.87 19.62
N ASP A 295 -7.37 13.07 20.01
CA ASP A 295 -8.52 12.44 19.35
C ASP A 295 -8.72 12.96 17.92
N ARG A 296 -8.47 14.26 17.69
CA ARG A 296 -8.39 14.83 16.34
C ARG A 296 -7.28 14.18 15.51
N LEU A 297 -6.07 14.06 16.06
CA LEU A 297 -4.96 13.37 15.39
C LEU A 297 -5.30 11.92 15.03
N LEU A 298 -6.13 11.21 15.81
CA LEU A 298 -6.58 9.83 15.53
C LEU A 298 -7.70 9.71 14.49
N THR A 299 -8.40 10.79 14.18
CA THR A 299 -9.66 10.72 13.40
C THR A 299 -9.67 11.60 12.16
N GLU A 300 -9.07 12.79 12.22
CA GLU A 300 -9.02 13.74 11.10
C GLU A 300 -8.07 13.26 10.00
N GLY A 301 -8.28 13.74 8.77
CA GLY A 301 -7.36 13.47 7.67
C GLY A 301 -6.03 14.20 7.87
N ILE A 302 -4.94 13.62 7.39
CA ILE A 302 -3.61 14.26 7.38
C ILE A 302 -3.30 14.64 5.93
N PRO A 303 -3.01 15.92 5.64
CA PRO A 303 -2.52 16.34 4.34
C PRO A 303 -1.26 15.56 3.93
N GLU A 304 -1.17 15.14 2.66
CA GLU A 304 -0.08 14.28 2.16
C GLU A 304 1.30 14.98 2.20
N ASP A 305 1.33 16.31 2.16
CA ASP A 305 2.53 17.14 2.38
C ASP A 305 3.03 17.10 3.83
N LEU A 306 2.18 16.75 4.79
CA LEU A 306 2.57 16.51 6.18
C LEU A 306 2.87 15.03 6.45
N GLY A 307 2.14 14.11 5.84
CA GLY A 307 2.40 12.68 5.99
C GLY A 307 1.28 11.75 5.53
N ILE A 308 1.49 10.44 5.73
CA ILE A 308 0.50 9.40 5.48
C ILE A 308 0.00 8.84 6.80
N ALA A 309 -1.32 8.84 7.02
CA ALA A 309 -1.95 8.17 8.14
C ALA A 309 -2.15 6.67 7.86
N VAL A 310 -1.70 5.82 8.77
CA VAL A 310 -1.87 4.37 8.76
C VAL A 310 -2.66 3.98 10.00
N ASP A 311 -3.96 3.79 9.81
CA ASP A 311 -4.90 3.42 10.87
C ASP A 311 -4.91 1.92 11.10
N HIS A 312 -5.06 1.53 12.36
CA HIS A 312 -5.41 0.16 12.73
C HIS A 312 -6.19 0.16 14.05
N ARG A 313 -6.94 -0.93 14.26
CA ARG A 313 -7.79 -1.10 15.42
C ARG A 313 -7.44 -2.40 16.11
N TYR A 314 -7.22 -2.35 17.41
CA TYR A 314 -7.07 -3.54 18.24
C TYR A 314 -8.41 -3.85 18.90
N ASP A 315 -9.06 -4.92 18.42
CA ASP A 315 -10.42 -5.31 18.83
C ASP A 315 -10.48 -6.74 19.39
N GLN A 316 -9.32 -7.30 19.77
CA GLN A 316 -9.18 -8.64 20.33
C GLN A 316 -9.82 -9.75 19.46
N GLY A 317 -9.98 -9.52 18.16
CA GLY A 317 -10.53 -10.50 17.22
C GLY A 317 -12.05 -10.43 17.08
N ASN A 318 -12.69 -9.53 17.83
CA ASN A 318 -14.12 -9.31 17.82
C ASN A 318 -14.45 -7.97 17.15
N LEU A 319 -15.01 -8.03 15.94
CA LEU A 319 -15.44 -6.84 15.20
C LEU A 319 -16.50 -6.00 15.94
N ASN A 320 -17.17 -6.58 16.94
CA ASN A 320 -18.16 -5.92 17.79
C ASN A 320 -17.62 -5.55 19.18
N ALA A 321 -16.29 -5.59 19.40
CA ALA A 321 -15.72 -5.24 20.69
C ALA A 321 -16.07 -3.78 21.06
N ALA A 322 -16.71 -3.62 22.22
CA ALA A 322 -17.13 -2.33 22.74
C ALA A 322 -15.95 -1.46 23.21
N ASP A 323 -14.84 -2.11 23.56
CA ASP A 323 -13.63 -1.55 24.15
C ASP A 323 -12.42 -1.60 23.19
N ALA A 324 -12.69 -1.73 21.89
CA ALA A 324 -11.62 -1.74 20.90
C ALA A 324 -10.88 -0.39 20.87
N SER A 325 -9.55 -0.48 20.79
CA SER A 325 -8.66 0.68 20.78
C SER A 325 -8.23 1.02 19.37
N ASP A 326 -8.35 2.30 19.02
CA ASP A 326 -7.88 2.82 17.74
C ASP A 326 -6.46 3.34 17.88
N HIS A 327 -5.63 3.00 16.91
CA HIS A 327 -4.23 3.38 16.83
C HIS A 327 -3.95 3.99 15.47
N ARG A 328 -2.98 4.90 15.42
CA ARG A 328 -2.55 5.53 14.18
C ARG A 328 -1.05 5.65 14.13
N ARG A 329 -0.47 5.33 12.98
CA ARG A 329 0.90 5.74 12.64
C ARG A 329 0.82 6.88 11.63
N VAL A 330 1.66 7.90 11.79
CA VAL A 330 1.80 8.95 10.78
C VAL A 330 3.22 8.91 10.26
N ILE A 331 3.36 8.54 8.99
CA ILE A 331 4.64 8.51 8.28
C ILE A 331 4.87 9.93 7.75
N ALA A 332 5.83 10.64 8.33
CA ALA A 332 6.16 12.02 7.98
C ALA A 332 7.27 12.11 6.90
N SER A 333 8.11 11.06 6.81
CA SER A 333 9.21 10.93 5.86
C SER A 333 9.45 9.49 5.43
N GLY A 334 10.07 9.32 4.27
CA GLY A 334 10.55 8.07 3.68
C GLY A 334 9.65 7.54 2.55
N PHE A 335 8.58 8.24 2.20
CA PHE A 335 7.60 7.82 1.21
C PHE A 335 7.57 8.71 -0.05
N ARG A 336 8.30 9.82 -0.05
CA ARG A 336 8.42 10.74 -1.18
C ARG A 336 9.73 10.49 -1.95
N PRO A 337 9.79 10.85 -3.25
CA PRO A 337 11.03 10.76 -4.01
C PRO A 337 12.16 11.57 -3.39
N GLY A 338 13.35 10.96 -3.28
CA GLY A 338 14.56 11.62 -2.78
C GLY A 338 14.72 11.67 -1.25
N GLU A 339 13.72 11.26 -0.47
CA GLU A 339 13.87 11.14 0.98
C GLU A 339 14.82 9.96 1.32
N THR A 340 15.72 10.19 2.26
CA THR A 340 16.78 9.22 2.64
C THR A 340 16.59 8.64 4.04
N ALA A 341 15.65 9.17 4.82
CA ALA A 341 15.35 8.73 6.17
C ALA A 341 13.85 8.55 6.35
N VAL A 342 13.47 7.52 7.14
CA VAL A 342 12.10 7.33 7.60
C VAL A 342 11.92 8.07 8.92
N ALA A 343 10.88 8.87 9.02
CA ALA A 343 10.46 9.51 10.26
C ALA A 343 8.96 9.28 10.39
N HIS A 344 8.52 8.75 11.53
CA HIS A 344 7.11 8.54 11.79
C HIS A 344 6.79 8.74 13.26
N LEU A 345 5.51 8.89 13.57
CA LEU A 345 5.01 8.86 14.94
C LEU A 345 3.93 7.80 15.10
N THR A 346 3.80 7.25 16.30
CA THR A 346 2.73 6.31 16.66
C THR A 346 1.88 6.94 17.75
N VAL A 347 0.56 6.92 17.56
CA VAL A 347 -0.43 7.37 18.53
C VAL A 347 -1.11 6.12 19.07
N GLY A 348 -0.76 5.76 20.29
CA GLY A 348 -1.38 4.67 21.04
C GLY A 348 -2.32 5.19 22.13
N PRO A 349 -2.92 4.30 22.94
CA PRO A 349 -3.83 4.67 24.01
C PRO A 349 -3.18 5.61 25.05
N HIS A 350 -1.93 5.34 25.43
CA HIS A 350 -1.31 6.00 26.59
C HIS A 350 -0.23 7.03 26.25
N ALA A 351 0.34 6.94 25.06
CA ALA A 351 1.46 7.77 24.67
C ALA A 351 1.55 7.97 23.17
N MET A 352 2.27 9.02 22.80
CA MET A 352 2.79 9.24 21.47
C MET A 352 4.28 8.92 21.46
N HIS A 353 4.76 8.28 20.39
CA HIS A 353 6.17 7.97 20.22
C HIS A 353 6.66 8.53 18.89
N LEU A 354 7.85 9.14 18.90
CA LEU A 354 8.53 9.60 17.69
C LEU A 354 9.65 8.63 17.34
N TRP A 355 9.69 8.19 16.08
CA TRP A 355 10.58 7.12 15.60
C TRP A 355 11.29 7.56 14.33
N THR A 356 12.60 7.40 14.27
CA THR A 356 13.38 7.72 13.06
C THR A 356 14.44 6.68 12.71
N ALA A 357 14.72 6.60 11.42
CA ALA A 357 15.88 5.93 10.83
C ALA A 357 17.08 6.87 10.63
N GLU A 358 16.89 8.17 10.82
CA GLU A 358 17.96 9.17 10.76
C GLU A 358 19.01 8.86 11.83
N ALA A 359 20.27 8.76 11.39
CA ALA A 359 21.39 8.64 12.32
C ALA A 359 21.56 9.96 13.07
N PRO A 360 21.72 9.94 14.41
CA PRO A 360 21.97 11.17 15.15
C PRO A 360 23.32 11.77 14.72
N VAL A 361 23.35 13.07 14.42
CA VAL A 361 24.56 13.75 13.90
C VAL A 361 25.61 14.02 14.99
N ASP A 362 25.21 14.06 16.27
CA ASP A 362 26.02 14.62 17.36
C ASP A 362 25.85 13.92 18.72
N ASP A 363 26.51 14.48 19.74
CA ASP A 363 26.38 14.14 21.16
C ASP A 363 24.90 14.05 21.60
N PRO A 364 24.49 12.97 22.29
CA PRO A 364 23.17 12.84 22.91
C PRO A 364 22.70 14.05 23.74
N SER A 365 23.62 14.88 24.26
CA SER A 365 23.32 16.10 25.02
C SER A 365 22.74 17.25 24.18
N GLN A 366 22.91 17.23 22.85
CA GLN A 366 22.43 18.30 21.98
C GLN A 366 20.89 18.31 21.84
N PRO A 367 20.28 19.47 21.55
CA PRO A 367 18.85 19.57 21.25
C PRO A 367 18.43 18.63 20.12
N LEU A 368 17.20 18.11 20.19
CA LEU A 368 16.67 17.17 19.20
C LEU A 368 16.77 17.67 17.76
N ALA A 369 16.52 18.97 17.53
CA ALA A 369 16.61 19.57 16.20
C ALA A 369 18.03 19.55 15.60
N GLN A 370 19.07 19.52 16.44
CA GLN A 370 20.46 19.38 15.99
C GLN A 370 20.81 17.90 15.79
N ARG A 371 20.29 17.01 16.66
CA ARG A 371 20.53 15.57 16.55
C ARG A 371 19.85 14.95 15.33
N PHE A 372 18.64 15.41 15.00
CA PHE A 372 17.79 14.86 13.93
C PHE A 372 17.25 15.99 13.03
N PRO A 373 18.14 16.68 12.30
CA PRO A 373 17.76 17.85 11.49
C PRO A 373 16.75 17.54 10.37
N MET A 374 16.68 16.30 9.87
CA MET A 374 15.69 15.92 8.85
C MET A 374 14.34 15.56 9.47
N SER A 375 14.33 14.76 10.54
CA SER A 375 13.09 14.21 11.13
C SER A 375 12.32 15.24 11.95
N MET A 376 13.03 16.10 12.69
CA MET A 376 12.40 17.02 13.64
C MET A 376 11.44 18.02 12.98
N PRO A 377 11.81 18.74 11.91
CA PRO A 377 10.88 19.65 11.24
C PRO A 377 9.61 18.96 10.75
N LEU A 378 9.70 17.70 10.32
CA LEU A 378 8.58 16.92 9.79
C LEU A 378 7.63 16.47 10.89
N TRP A 379 8.13 15.99 12.03
CA TRP A 379 7.28 15.73 13.20
C TRP A 379 6.63 17.01 13.71
N CYS A 380 7.38 18.10 13.83
CA CYS A 380 6.84 19.40 14.22
C CYS A 380 5.71 19.85 13.30
N GLY A 381 5.85 19.67 11.97
CA GLY A 381 4.80 19.98 11.00
C GLY A 381 3.49 19.22 11.29
N VAL A 382 3.58 17.90 11.50
CA VAL A 382 2.41 17.07 11.85
C VAL A 382 1.82 17.49 13.20
N LEU A 383 2.66 17.63 14.23
CA LEU A 383 2.19 17.93 15.59
C LEU A 383 1.57 19.32 15.70
N ARG A 384 2.12 20.32 15.01
CA ARG A 384 1.59 21.69 14.97
C ARG A 384 0.21 21.75 14.32
N HIS A 385 -0.04 20.91 13.31
CA HIS A 385 -1.37 20.83 12.68
C HIS A 385 -2.48 20.45 13.68
N PHE A 386 -2.12 19.76 14.77
CA PHE A 386 -3.03 19.33 15.83
C PHE A 386 -2.77 20.05 17.17
N ASP A 387 -1.98 21.14 17.19
CA ASP A 387 -1.64 21.87 18.42
C ASP A 387 -0.98 21.00 19.52
N LEU A 388 -0.23 19.96 19.12
CA LEU A 388 0.44 19.00 20.01
C LEU A 388 1.97 19.22 20.11
N GLU A 389 2.53 20.14 19.31
CA GLU A 389 3.99 20.30 19.18
C GLU A 389 4.68 20.58 20.52
N THR A 390 4.23 21.59 21.27
CA THR A 390 4.86 21.96 22.55
C THR A 390 4.80 20.83 23.58
N ASP A 391 3.64 20.19 23.73
CA ASP A 391 3.45 19.15 24.74
C ASP A 391 4.25 17.88 24.41
N VAL A 392 4.37 17.55 23.13
CA VAL A 392 5.13 16.38 22.69
C VAL A 392 6.63 16.68 22.70
N ILE A 393 7.09 17.78 22.11
CA ILE A 393 8.52 18.07 21.95
C ILE A 393 9.15 18.55 23.25
N SER A 394 8.46 19.41 24.02
CA SER A 394 8.99 19.94 25.28
C SER A 394 8.61 19.09 26.50
N GLY A 395 7.43 18.45 26.48
CA GLY A 395 6.96 17.58 27.57
C GLY A 395 7.35 16.11 27.44
N GLY A 396 7.86 15.70 26.28
CA GLY A 396 8.29 14.34 26.01
C GLY A 396 9.56 13.94 26.77
N THR A 397 9.63 12.66 27.14
CA THR A 397 10.85 12.04 27.68
C THR A 397 11.69 11.48 26.54
N LEU A 398 12.96 11.87 26.49
CA LEU A 398 13.94 11.29 25.58
C LEU A 398 14.19 9.83 25.95
N VAL A 399 14.06 8.94 24.98
CA VAL A 399 14.49 7.56 25.16
C VAL A 399 15.96 7.53 24.78
N GLY A 400 16.83 7.19 25.75
CA GLY A 400 18.24 7.00 25.48
C GLY A 400 18.38 6.01 24.33
N VAL A 401 19.13 6.38 23.29
CA VAL A 401 19.45 5.47 22.19
C VAL A 401 20.33 4.38 22.81
N GLY A 402 19.70 3.32 23.31
CA GLY A 402 20.41 2.16 23.82
C GLY A 402 21.36 1.72 22.72
N LEU A 403 22.64 1.65 23.05
CA LEU A 403 23.78 1.31 22.18
C LEU A 403 23.67 -0.11 21.60
N GLY A 404 22.56 -0.46 20.96
CA GLY A 404 22.43 -1.59 20.06
C GLY A 404 23.01 -1.18 18.72
N TRP A 405 24.34 -1.12 18.67
CA TRP A 405 25.18 -0.74 17.53
C TRP A 405 24.61 -1.20 16.17
N TRP A 406 24.24 -0.23 15.33
CA TRP A 406 24.22 -0.43 13.89
C TRP A 406 25.58 -0.01 13.32
N PRO A 407 26.22 -0.79 12.43
CA PRO A 407 27.37 -0.29 11.70
C PRO A 407 26.94 0.90 10.82
N PRO A 408 27.79 1.93 10.67
CA PRO A 408 27.49 3.11 9.87
C PRO A 408 27.09 2.70 8.45
N ILE A 409 26.12 3.44 7.92
CA ILE A 409 25.66 3.35 6.53
C ILE A 409 26.81 3.87 5.66
N GLY A 410 27.56 2.95 5.04
CA GLY A 410 28.54 3.25 3.99
C GLY A 410 27.89 3.35 2.62
#